data_AF-A0A094JB07-F1
#
_entry.id   AF-A0A094JB07-F1
#
_cell.length_a   1.000
_cell.length_b   1.000
_cell.length_c   1.000
_cell.angle_alpha   90.00
_cell.angle_beta   90.00
_cell.angle_gamma   90.00
#
_symmetry.space_group_name_H-M   'P 1'
#
loop_
_entity.id
_entity.type
_entity.pdbx_description
1 polymer ?
#
loop_
_entity_poly.entity_id
_entity_poly.type
_entity_poly.pdbx_seq_one_letter_code
_entity_poly.pdbx_strand_id
1 'polypeptide(L)'
;MRNTFSTHAPKKATNLSLNSELLAEAKRLNINLSATMEKALEKEVKRQLKAEWLEQNAEAIEACNDLTAKHGLFSDSYRVF
;
A
#
# COMPACT_ATOMS: atom_id res chain seq x y z
N MET A 1 2.77 7.69 5.18
CA MET A 1 3.16 6.89 4.00
C MET A 1 3.22 7.83 2.81
N ARG A 2 4.39 7.97 2.17
CA ARG A 2 4.52 8.81 0.97
C ARG A 2 3.66 8.19 -0.14
N ASN A 3 2.59 8.88 -0.54
CA ASN A 3 1.80 8.47 -1.69
C ASN A 3 2.68 8.74 -2.92
N THR A 4 3.31 7.70 -3.47
CA THR A 4 4.25 7.79 -4.61
C THR A 4 3.56 8.13 -5.92
N PHE A 5 2.22 8.23 -5.92
CA PHE A 5 1.42 8.61 -7.08
C PHE A 5 0.44 9.73 -6.71
N SER A 6 0.35 10.72 -7.60
CA SER A 6 -0.57 11.85 -7.46
C SER A 6 -2.00 11.38 -7.73
N THR A 7 -2.88 11.59 -6.75
CA THR A 7 -4.33 11.35 -6.86
C THR A 7 -5.01 12.24 -7.91
N HIS A 8 -4.31 13.27 -8.41
CA HIS A 8 -4.77 14.18 -9.46
C HIS A 8 -4.16 13.89 -10.84
N ALA A 9 -3.42 12.81 -11.01
CA ALA A 9 -2.88 12.46 -12.32
C ALA A 9 -4.02 12.18 -13.33
N PRO A 10 -3.90 12.64 -14.59
CA PRO A 10 -4.92 12.39 -15.60
C PRO A 10 -5.09 10.88 -15.83
N LYS A 11 -6.34 10.41 -15.84
CA LYS A 11 -6.65 8.99 -16.09
C LYS A 11 -6.27 8.64 -17.52
N LYS A 12 -5.32 7.72 -17.68
CA LYS A 12 -4.94 7.19 -18.99
C LYS A 12 -5.81 6.00 -19.34
N ALA A 13 -6.49 6.07 -20.49
CA ALA A 13 -7.18 4.90 -21.04
C ALA A 13 -6.15 3.80 -21.31
N THR A 14 -6.35 2.65 -20.68
CA THR A 14 -5.46 1.49 -20.80
C THR A 14 -6.29 0.32 -21.30
N ASN A 15 -5.88 -0.30 -22.41
CA ASN A 15 -6.54 -1.51 -22.92
C ASN A 15 -6.11 -2.70 -22.07
N LEU A 16 -7.07 -3.38 -21.48
CA LEU A 16 -6.86 -4.54 -20.61
C LEU A 16 -7.67 -5.71 -21.14
N SER A 17 -7.04 -6.88 -21.25
CA SER A 17 -7.73 -8.13 -21.59
C SER A 17 -8.24 -8.77 -20.30
N LEU A 18 -9.56 -8.94 -20.19
CA LEU A 18 -10.21 -9.55 -19.04
C LEU A 18 -11.14 -10.68 -19.49
N ASN A 19 -11.48 -11.56 -18.55
CA ASN A 19 -12.47 -12.60 -18.78
C ASN A 19 -13.82 -11.98 -19.17
N SER A 20 -14.37 -12.42 -20.31
CA SER A 20 -15.62 -11.95 -20.89
C SER A 20 -16.84 -12.23 -20.01
N GLU A 21 -16.87 -13.37 -19.30
CA GLU A 21 -17.95 -13.73 -18.39
C GLU A 21 -17.94 -12.82 -17.15
N LEU A 22 -16.75 -12.54 -16.61
CA LEU A 22 -16.60 -11.62 -15.48
C LEU A 22 -17.03 -10.19 -15.87
N LEU A 23 -16.73 -9.77 -17.10
CA LEU A 23 -17.19 -8.49 -17.65
C LEU A 23 -18.70 -8.43 -17.80
N ALA A 24 -19.32 -9.51 -18.28
CA ALA A 24 -20.77 -9.61 -18.41
C ALA A 24 -21.44 -9.53 -17.03
N GLU A 25 -20.90 -10.23 -16.05
CA GLU A 25 -21.41 -10.23 -14.68
C GLU A 25 -21.23 -8.88 -13.99
N ALA A 26 -20.07 -8.24 -14.17
CA ALA A 26 -19.83 -6.89 -13.65
C ALA A 26 -20.80 -5.87 -14.26
N LYS A 27 -21.10 -5.97 -15.55
CA LYS A 27 -22.11 -5.13 -16.21
C LYS A 27 -23.51 -5.42 -15.67
N ARG A 28 -23.87 -6.69 -15.50
CA ARG A 28 -25.17 -7.13 -14.92
C ARG A 28 -25.38 -6.56 -13.52
N LEU A 29 -24.31 -6.51 -12.73
CA LEU A 29 -24.31 -5.96 -11.37
C LEU A 29 -24.12 -4.44 -11.31
N ASN A 30 -24.07 -3.76 -12.45
CA ASN A 30 -23.81 -2.32 -12.57
C ASN A 30 -22.54 -1.85 -11.84
N ILE A 31 -21.51 -2.70 -11.83
CA ILE A 31 -20.22 -2.40 -11.19
C ILE A 31 -19.45 -1.43 -12.07
N ASN A 32 -19.00 -0.32 -11.48
CA ASN A 32 -18.10 0.61 -12.16
C ASN A 32 -16.70 0.00 -12.28
N LEU A 33 -16.42 -0.58 -13.45
CA LEU A 33 -15.15 -1.25 -13.73
C LEU A 33 -13.94 -0.34 -13.53
N SER A 34 -13.99 0.90 -14.02
CA SER A 34 -12.88 1.84 -13.90
C SER A 34 -12.55 2.11 -12.42
N ALA A 35 -13.55 2.43 -11.61
CA ALA A 35 -13.34 2.72 -10.19
C ALA A 35 -12.90 1.48 -9.40
N THR A 36 -13.42 0.30 -9.76
CA THR A 36 -13.06 -0.96 -9.08
C THR A 36 -11.63 -1.36 -9.38
N MET A 37 -11.23 -1.26 -10.65
CA MET A 37 -9.86 -1.56 -11.06
C MET A 37 -8.85 -0.56 -10.49
N GLU A 38 -9.18 0.73 -10.49
CA GLU A 38 -8.33 1.77 -9.89
C GLU A 38 -8.08 1.47 -8.41
N LYS A 39 -9.12 1.15 -7.64
CA LYS A 39 -8.99 0.76 -6.23
C LYS A 39 -8.19 -0.53 -6.03
N ALA A 40 -8.44 -1.54 -6.85
CA ALA A 40 -7.72 -2.81 -6.76
C ALA A 40 -6.22 -2.64 -7.06
N LEU A 41 -5.91 -1.86 -8.09
CA LEU A 41 -4.54 -1.54 -8.48
C LEU A 41 -3.84 -0.70 -7.41
N GLU A 42 -4.51 0.33 -6.87
CA GLU A 42 -3.98 1.14 -5.78
C GLU A 42 -3.62 0.28 -4.56
N LYS A 43 -4.50 -0.67 -4.20
CA LYS A 43 -4.26 -1.60 -3.09
C LYS A 43 -3.03 -2.49 -3.35
N GLU A 44 -2.90 -3.01 -4.56
CA GLU A 44 -1.78 -3.86 -4.95
C GLU A 44 -0.46 -3.09 -4.95
N VAL A 45 -0.44 -1.91 -5.56
CA VAL A 45 0.72 -1.02 -5.60
C VAL A 45 1.16 -0.63 -4.20
N LYS A 46 0.22 -0.25 -3.33
CA LYS A 46 0.51 0.06 -1.91
C LYS A 46 1.10 -1.14 -1.18
N ARG A 47 0.63 -2.35 -1.46
CA ARG A 47 1.14 -3.59 -0.86
C ARG A 47 2.59 -3.83 -1.28
N GLN A 48 2.88 -3.74 -2.58
CA GLN A 48 4.22 -3.92 -3.13
C GLN A 48 5.21 -2.88 -2.60
N LEU A 49 4.82 -1.59 -2.63
CA LEU A 49 5.65 -0.51 -2.08
C LEU A 49 5.92 -0.67 -0.59
N LYS A 50 4.95 -1.17 0.18
CA LYS A 50 5.15 -1.45 1.60
C LYS A 50 6.16 -2.58 1.80
N ALA A 51 6.08 -3.64 1.00
CA ALA A 51 7.02 -4.74 1.05
C ALA A 51 8.44 -4.28 0.70
N GLU A 52 8.59 -3.54 -0.41
CA GLU A 52 9.85 -2.95 -0.84
C GLU A 52 10.43 -2.00 0.22
N TRP A 53 9.59 -1.16 0.84
CA TRP A 53 10.03 -0.28 1.91
C TRP A 53 10.50 -1.07 3.13
N LEU A 54 9.80 -2.13 3.53
CA LEU A 54 10.20 -2.99 4.64
C LEU A 54 11.54 -3.67 4.38
N GLU A 55 11.76 -4.17 3.17
CA GLU A 55 13.05 -4.77 2.78
C GLU A 55 14.18 -3.74 2.83
N GLN A 56 13.97 -2.55 2.24
CA GLN A 56 14.98 -1.49 2.22
C GLN A 56 15.29 -0.92 3.62
N ASN A 57 14.32 -0.95 4.53
CA ASN A 57 14.47 -0.37 5.87
C ASN A 57 14.70 -1.44 6.96
N ALA A 58 14.81 -2.72 6.58
CA ALA A 58 14.99 -3.82 7.54
C ALA A 58 16.22 -3.62 8.42
N GLU A 59 17.36 -3.27 7.82
CA GLU A 59 18.61 -3.02 8.53
C GLU A 59 18.51 -1.80 9.46
N ALA A 60 17.86 -0.72 9.01
CA ALA A 60 17.65 0.48 9.82
C ALA A 60 16.70 0.21 11.01
N ILE A 61 15.66 -0.60 10.79
CA ILE A 61 14.73 -1.03 11.83
C ILE A 61 15.46 -1.92 12.85
N GLU A 62 16.27 -2.87 12.38
CA GLU A 62 17.06 -3.74 13.26
C GLU A 62 18.04 -2.92 14.10
N ALA A 63 18.78 -1.99 13.50
CA ALA A 63 19.68 -1.09 14.22
C ALA A 63 18.95 -0.23 15.28
N CYS A 64 17.75 0.27 14.96
CA CYS A 64 16.91 1.00 15.93
C CYS A 64 16.40 0.11 17.07
N ASN A 65 16.01 -1.13 16.77
CA ASN A 65 15.58 -2.11 17.76
C ASN A 65 16.74 -2.47 18.69
N ASP A 66 17.93 -2.66 18.13
CA ASP A 66 19.17 -2.92 18.87
C ASP A 66 19.54 -1.78 19.80
N LEU A 67 19.44 -0.53 19.31
CA LEU A 67 19.69 0.67 20.11
C LEU A 67 18.68 0.77 21.26
N THR A 68 17.41 0.51 20.98
CA THR A 68 16.33 0.48 21.97
C THR A 68 16.54 -0.62 23.02
N ALA A 69 16.97 -1.81 22.61
CA ALA A 69 17.25 -2.91 23.54
C ALA A 69 18.46 -2.60 24.44
N LYS A 70 19.48 -1.93 23.89
CA LYS A 70 20.71 -1.58 24.63
C LYS A 70 20.52 -0.38 25.57
N HIS A 71 19.74 0.62 25.17
CA HIS A 71 19.64 1.90 25.88
C HIS A 71 18.28 2.17 26.52
N GLY A 72 17.27 1.34 26.26
CA GLY A 72 15.89 1.59 26.67
C GLY A 72 15.22 2.69 25.85
N LEU A 73 13.94 2.94 26.08
CA LEU A 73 13.25 4.09 25.49
C LEU A 73 13.43 5.32 26.37
N PHE A 74 13.68 6.48 25.76
CA PHE A 74 13.69 7.76 26.49
C PHE A 74 12.38 8.01 27.27
N SER A 75 11.25 7.52 26.75
CA SER A 75 9.94 7.64 27.38
C SER A 75 9.72 6.67 28.55
N ASP A 76 10.60 5.70 28.78
CA ASP A 76 10.44 4.76 29.90
C ASP A 76 10.51 5.48 31.25
N SER A 77 11.29 6.57 31.35
CA SER A 77 11.36 7.43 32.54
C SER A 77 10.08 8.23 32.81
N TYR A 78 9.14 8.30 31.86
CA TYR A 78 7.90 9.07 31.95
C TYR A 78 6.65 8.19 31.84
N ARG A 79 6.81 6.86 31.76
CA ARG A 79 5.70 5.92 31.62
C ARG A 79 5.05 5.71 32.99
N VAL A 80 3.84 6.25 33.17
CA VAL A 80 2.99 6.02 34.35
C VAL A 80 2.06 4.84 34.04
N PHE A 81 2.08 3.79 34.86
CA PHE A 81 1.21 2.61 34.74
C PHE A 81 -0.10 2.78 35.50
#